data_AF-A0A822Z229-F1
#
_entry.id   AF-A0A822Z229-F1
#
_cell.length_a   1.000
_cell.length_b   1.000
_cell.length_c   1.000
_cell.angle_alpha   90.00
_cell.angle_beta   90.00
_cell.angle_gamma   90.00
#
_symmetry.space_group_name_H-M   'P 1'
#
loop_
_entity.id
_entity.type
_entity.pdbx_description
1 polymer ?
#
loop_
_entity_poly.entity_id
_entity_poly.type
_entity_poly.pdbx_seq_one_letter_code
_entity_poly.pdbx_strand_id
1 'polypeptide(L)'
;MSSKPIMSEEGKKLGLIDVVVSSEELLKVSQLWALDIAERCRPWINSLLRTGKLCSLSEAQEILKVARKHARQTAPNMPQHQACLDVIEEGIVFGGYCGILKM
;
A
#
# COMPACT_ATOMS: atom_id res chain seq x y z
N MET A 1 -3.68 11.58 -7.74
CA MET A 1 -3.44 11.15 -6.34
C MET A 1 -4.19 12.08 -5.41
N SER A 2 -4.62 11.61 -4.24
CA SER A 2 -5.36 12.41 -3.28
C SER A 2 -4.88 12.07 -1.88
N SER A 3 -4.69 13.07 -1.02
CA SER A 3 -4.28 12.88 0.38
C SER A 3 -5.47 12.62 1.31
N LYS A 4 -6.49 11.90 0.81
CA LYS A 4 -7.70 11.60 1.58
C LYS A 4 -7.39 10.52 2.62
N PRO A 5 -7.82 10.70 3.89
CA PRO A 5 -7.71 9.66 4.89
C PRO A 5 -8.69 8.52 4.59
N ILE A 6 -8.39 7.33 5.11
CA ILE A 6 -9.23 6.13 5.05
C ILE A 6 -9.64 5.76 6.49
N MET A 7 -10.90 5.44 6.70
CA MET A 7 -11.43 5.04 8.02
C MET A 7 -11.10 3.58 8.34
N SER A 8 -11.12 3.20 9.62
CA SER A 8 -10.76 1.87 10.11
C SER A 8 -11.51 0.73 9.38
N GLU A 9 -12.83 0.86 9.25
CA GLU A 9 -13.67 -0.15 8.61
C GLU A 9 -13.39 -0.32 7.12
N GLU A 10 -13.10 0.79 6.43
CA GLU A 10 -12.71 0.77 5.02
C GLU A 10 -11.32 0.16 4.86
N GLY A 11 -10.37 0.54 5.72
CA GLY A 11 -9.03 -0.03 5.77
C GLY A 11 -9.05 -1.54 5.99
N LYS A 12 -9.97 -2.04 6.83
CA LYS A 12 -10.17 -3.48 7.02
C LYS A 12 -10.67 -4.18 5.76
N LYS A 13 -11.67 -3.60 5.07
CA LYS A 13 -12.20 -4.15 3.81
C LYS A 13 -11.15 -4.19 2.69
N LEU A 14 -10.28 -3.18 2.62
CA LEU A 14 -9.16 -3.13 1.66
C LEU A 14 -7.98 -4.04 2.08
N GLY A 15 -8.03 -4.62 3.28
CA GLY A 15 -6.98 -5.43 3.87
C GLY A 15 -5.69 -4.64 4.14
N LEU A 16 -5.84 -3.36 4.52
CA LEU A 16 -4.79 -2.53 5.13
C LEU A 16 -4.72 -2.73 6.65
N ILE A 17 -5.87 -3.06 7.26
CA ILE A 17 -6.02 -3.35 8.69
C ILE A 17 -6.51 -4.79 8.84
N ASP A 18 -5.84 -5.59 9.65
CA ASP A 18 -6.26 -6.99 9.85
C ASP A 18 -7.50 -7.11 10.76
N VAL A 19 -7.60 -6.24 11.78
CA VAL A 19 -8.70 -6.26 12.75
C VAL A 19 -9.02 -4.85 13.28
N VAL A 20 -10.30 -4.58 13.52
CA VAL A 20 -10.78 -3.35 14.17
C VAL A 20 -11.45 -3.75 15.48
N VAL A 21 -11.07 -3.07 16.55
CA VAL A 21 -11.53 -3.31 17.93
C VAL A 21 -11.76 -1.97 18.64
N SER A 22 -12.36 -2.00 19.82
CA SER A 22 -12.50 -0.81 20.65
C SER A 22 -11.14 -0.34 21.19
N SER A 23 -11.07 0.91 21.64
CA SER A 23 -9.84 1.50 22.17
C SER A 23 -9.30 0.74 23.39
N GLU A 24 -10.21 0.22 24.21
CA GLU A 24 -9.89 -0.52 25.44
C GLU A 24 -9.25 -1.88 25.16
N GLU A 25 -9.63 -2.54 24.05
CA GLU A 25 -9.13 -3.86 23.68
C GLU A 25 -7.90 -3.81 22.76
N LEU A 26 -7.53 -2.64 22.23
CA LEU A 26 -6.50 -2.49 21.19
C LEU A 26 -5.16 -3.11 21.59
N LEU A 27 -4.65 -2.80 22.79
CA LEU A 27 -3.36 -3.33 23.25
C LEU A 27 -3.41 -4.84 23.46
N LYS A 28 -4.47 -5.34 24.09
CA LYS A 28 -4.66 -6.76 24.36
C LYS A 28 -4.71 -7.57 23.07
N VAL A 29 -5.52 -7.14 22.09
CA VAL A 29 -5.61 -7.81 20.79
C VAL A 29 -4.29 -7.73 20.03
N SER A 30 -3.60 -6.59 20.06
CA SER A 30 -2.29 -6.43 19.39
C SER A 30 -1.22 -7.37 19.97
N GLN A 31 -1.18 -7.51 21.30
CA GLN A 31 -0.24 -8.42 21.97
C GLN A 31 -0.54 -9.89 21.66
N LEU A 32 -1.82 -10.29 21.70
CA LEU A 32 -2.22 -11.64 21.29
C LEU A 32 -1.87 -11.91 19.83
N TRP A 33 -2.04 -10.93 18.94
CA TRP A 33 -1.65 -11.04 17.54
C TRP A 33 -0.14 -11.26 17.35
N ALA A 34 0.68 -10.57 18.14
CA ALA A 34 2.13 -10.74 18.12
C ALA A 34 2.55 -12.12 18.62
N LEU A 35 1.91 -12.62 19.69
CA LEU A 35 2.11 -13.99 20.18
C LEU A 35 1.71 -15.02 19.12
N ASP A 36 0.56 -14.85 18.48
CA ASP A 36 0.11 -15.73 17.39
C ASP A 36 1.13 -15.78 16.23
N ILE A 37 1.76 -14.65 15.87
CA ILE A 37 2.82 -14.63 14.84
C ILE A 37 4.07 -15.36 15.34
N ALA A 38 4.49 -15.14 16.58
CA ALA A 38 5.67 -15.76 17.17
C ALA A 38 5.51 -17.29 17.30
N GLU A 39 4.32 -17.75 17.66
CA GLU A 39 3.93 -19.16 17.77
C GLU A 39 3.61 -19.79 16.41
N ARG A 40 3.70 -19.03 15.31
CA ARG A 40 3.37 -19.45 13.94
C ARG A 40 1.89 -19.86 13.75
N CYS A 41 1.03 -19.48 14.67
CA CYS A 41 -0.43 -19.55 14.54
C CYS A 41 -0.96 -18.52 13.52
N ARG A 42 -0.17 -17.49 13.22
CA ARG A 42 -0.40 -16.53 12.14
C ARG A 42 0.82 -16.41 11.21
N PRO A 43 0.61 -16.08 9.93
CA PRO A 43 1.69 -15.90 8.98
C PRO A 43 2.53 -14.67 9.31
N TRP A 44 3.86 -14.82 9.25
CA TRP A 44 4.78 -13.69 9.23
C TRP A 44 4.83 -13.12 7.81
N ILE A 45 4.14 -12.00 7.60
CA ILE A 45 4.03 -11.37 6.28
C ILE A 45 4.99 -10.18 6.18
N ASN A 46 5.81 -10.16 5.12
CA ASN A 46 6.52 -8.95 4.70
C ASN A 46 5.76 -8.29 3.54
N SER A 47 5.05 -7.20 3.84
CA SER A 47 4.21 -6.50 2.86
C SER A 47 4.99 -5.96 1.66
N LEU A 48 6.27 -5.60 1.82
CA LEU A 48 7.10 -5.07 0.74
C LEU A 48 7.39 -6.12 -0.35
N LEU A 49 7.41 -7.40 0.03
CA LEU A 49 7.65 -8.52 -0.87
C LEU A 49 6.35 -9.12 -1.43
N ARG A 50 5.19 -8.64 -0.99
CA ARG A 50 3.88 -9.22 -1.34
C ARG A 50 3.41 -8.69 -2.70
N THR A 51 3.30 -9.60 -3.68
CA THR A 51 2.80 -9.27 -5.03
C THR A 51 1.33 -9.64 -5.24
N GLY A 52 0.71 -10.42 -4.34
CA GLY A 52 -0.63 -10.97 -4.54
C GLY A 52 -1.80 -9.97 -4.59
N LYS A 53 -1.56 -8.66 -4.36
CA LYS A 53 -2.55 -7.59 -4.57
C LYS A 53 -2.25 -6.73 -5.81
N LEU A 54 -1.14 -6.98 -6.51
CA LEU A 54 -0.78 -6.29 -7.73
C LEU A 54 -1.52 -6.93 -8.91
N CYS A 55 -1.91 -6.11 -9.88
CA CYS A 55 -2.41 -6.57 -11.17
C CYS A 55 -1.24 -7.05 -12.06
N SER A 56 -1.55 -7.51 -13.28
CA SER A 56 -0.50 -7.85 -14.23
C SER A 56 0.32 -6.61 -14.61
N LEU A 57 1.57 -6.82 -15.07
CA LEU A 57 2.45 -5.71 -15.45
C LEU A 57 1.83 -4.83 -16.55
N SER A 58 1.16 -5.44 -17.53
CA SER A 58 0.48 -4.72 -18.61
C SER A 58 -0.67 -3.85 -18.09
N GLU A 59 -1.48 -4.37 -17.16
CA GLU A 59 -2.57 -3.60 -16.55
C GLU A 59 -2.04 -2.44 -15.71
N ALA A 60 -0.98 -2.69 -14.93
CA ALA A 60 -0.34 -1.68 -14.10
C ALA A 60 0.19 -0.51 -14.95
N GLN A 61 0.84 -0.81 -16.08
CA GLN A 61 1.35 0.20 -17.02
C GLN A 61 0.22 1.08 -17.59
N GLU A 62 -0.91 0.49 -17.98
CA GLU A 62 -2.05 1.27 -18.48
C GLU A 62 -2.69 2.12 -17.38
N ILE A 63 -2.84 1.59 -16.16
CA ILE A 63 -3.33 2.37 -15.00
C ILE A 63 -2.41 3.56 -14.71
N LEU A 64 -1.09 3.34 -14.69
CA LEU A 64 -0.10 4.39 -14.45
C LEU A 64 -0.11 5.46 -15.55
N LYS A 65 -0.26 5.06 -16.82
CA LYS A 65 -0.39 5.99 -17.95
C LYS A 65 -1.61 6.91 -17.81
N VAL A 66 -2.77 6.34 -17.43
CA VAL A 66 -3.98 7.12 -17.15
C VAL A 66 -3.77 8.04 -15.94
N ALA A 67 -3.17 7.54 -14.87
CA ALA A 67 -2.89 8.33 -13.67
C ALA A 67 -1.95 9.52 -13.95
N ARG A 68 -0.91 9.33 -14.78
CA ARG A 68 0.00 10.40 -15.22
C ARG A 68 -0.73 11.48 -16.01
N LYS A 69 -1.59 11.08 -16.96
CA LYS A 69 -2.42 12.02 -17.74
C LYS A 69 -3.31 12.84 -16.82
N HIS A 70 -4.01 12.17 -15.90
CA HIS A 70 -4.86 12.84 -14.92
C HIS A 70 -4.05 13.81 -14.03
N ALA A 71 -2.89 13.39 -13.51
CA ALA A 71 -2.06 14.24 -12.66
C ALA A 71 -1.60 15.52 -13.37
N ARG A 72 -1.21 15.44 -14.65
CA ARG A 72 -0.85 16.63 -15.45
C ARG A 72 -2.03 17.58 -15.65
N GLN A 73 -3.24 17.05 -15.74
CA GLN A 73 -4.45 17.85 -15.92
C GLN A 73 -4.92 18.51 -14.62
N THR A 74 -4.95 17.76 -13.52
CA THR A 74 -5.52 18.25 -12.25
C THR A 74 -4.52 18.96 -11.37
N ALA A 75 -3.22 18.73 -11.58
CA ALA A 75 -2.15 19.21 -10.73
C ALA A 75 -0.87 19.55 -11.54
N PRO A 76 -0.97 20.39 -12.59
CA PRO A 76 0.13 20.65 -13.52
C PRO A 76 1.40 21.19 -12.85
N ASN A 77 1.24 21.97 -11.78
CA ASN A 77 2.34 22.64 -11.07
C ASN A 77 2.84 21.86 -9.84
N MET A 78 2.47 20.58 -9.71
CA MET A 78 2.86 19.74 -8.57
C MET A 78 3.74 18.57 -9.02
N PRO A 79 5.06 18.79 -9.21
CA PRO A 79 5.97 17.78 -9.73
C PRO A 79 6.02 16.52 -8.84
N GLN A 80 5.74 16.66 -7.54
CA GLN A 80 5.69 15.52 -6.61
C GLN A 80 4.68 14.44 -7.04
N HIS A 81 3.61 14.79 -7.75
CA HIS A 81 2.66 13.78 -8.23
C HIS A 81 3.27 12.85 -9.28
N GLN A 82 4.13 13.37 -10.15
CA GLN A 82 4.83 12.54 -11.13
C GLN A 82 5.91 11.71 -10.45
N ALA A 83 6.69 12.33 -9.57
CA ALA A 83 7.71 11.62 -8.78
C ALA A 83 7.11 10.44 -8.00
N CYS A 84 5.95 10.63 -7.36
CA CYS A 84 5.23 9.53 -6.68
C CYS A 84 4.84 8.40 -7.64
N LEU A 85 4.37 8.70 -8.85
CA LEU A 85 4.01 7.67 -9.83
C LEU A 85 5.24 6.93 -10.36
N ASP A 86 6.37 7.62 -10.51
CA ASP A 86 7.61 7.04 -11.04
C ASP A 86 8.29 6.08 -10.05
N VAL A 87 8.18 6.34 -8.74
CA VAL A 87 8.64 5.39 -7.70
C VAL A 87 7.70 4.20 -7.55
N ILE A 88 6.38 4.40 -7.72
CA ILE A 88 5.40 3.30 -7.72
C ILE A 88 5.67 2.37 -8.90
N GLU A 89 5.87 2.92 -10.10
CA GLU A 89 6.20 2.12 -11.30
C GLU A 89 7.49 1.33 -11.10
N GLU A 90 8.54 1.95 -10.56
CA GLU A 90 9.80 1.27 -10.26
C GLU A 90 9.59 0.07 -9.32
N GLY A 91 8.82 0.28 -8.25
CA GLY A 91 8.49 -0.76 -7.28
C GLY A 91 7.69 -1.92 -7.87
N ILE A 92 6.86 -1.65 -8.89
CA ILE A 92 6.08 -2.68 -9.60
C ILE A 92 6.97 -3.44 -10.59
N VAL A 93 7.82 -2.75 -11.35
CA VAL A 93 8.63 -3.34 -12.43
C VAL A 93 9.81 -4.12 -11.88
N PHE A 94 10.53 -3.55 -10.92
CA PHE A 94 11.80 -4.09 -10.41
C PHE A 94 11.71 -4.64 -8.98
N GLY A 95 10.54 -4.48 -8.34
CA GLY A 95 10.27 -4.94 -6.98
C GLY A 95 10.31 -3.80 -5.95
N GLY A 96 9.57 -3.99 -4.85
CA GLY A 96 9.28 -2.92 -3.88
C GLY A 96 10.51 -2.23 -3.31
N TYR A 97 11.61 -2.95 -3.11
CA TYR A 97 12.87 -2.38 -2.60
C TYR A 97 13.52 -1.39 -3.60
N CYS A 98 13.46 -1.68 -4.90
CA CYS A 98 13.95 -0.77 -5.94
C CYS A 98 13.17 0.55 -5.94
N GLY A 99 11.85 0.50 -5.72
CA GLY A 99 11.02 1.70 -5.58
C GLY A 99 11.42 2.59 -4.40
N ILE A 100 11.87 2.01 -3.28
CA ILE A 100 12.39 2.75 -2.12
C ILE A 100 13.72 3.42 -2.47
N LEU A 101 14.63 2.71 -3.13
CA LEU A 101 15.96 3.22 -3.48
C LEU A 101 15.96 4.32 -4.55
N LYS A 102 14.86 4.47 -5.30
CA LYS A 102 14.72 5.53 -6.30
C LYS A 102 14.44 6.91 -5.71
N MET A 103 14.06 6.99 -4.42
CA MET A 103 13.82 8.25 -3.71
C MET A 103 15.11 9.05 -3.47
#